data_AF-A0A2X1H478-F1
#
_entry.id   AF-A0A2X1H478-F1
#
_cell.length_a   1.000
_cell.length_b   1.000
_cell.length_c   1.000
_cell.angle_alpha   90.00
_cell.angle_beta   90.00
_cell.angle_gamma   90.00
#
_symmetry.space_group_name_H-M   'P 1'
#
loop_
_entity.id
_entity.type
_entity.pdbx_description
1 polymer ?
#
loop_
_entity_poly.entity_id
_entity_poly.type
_entity_poly.pdbx_seq_one_letter_code
_entity_poly.pdbx_strand_id
1 'polypeptide(L)'
;MSIPKGQRPAPSTYLSSGYIQQHLAKFEKEGGAFIIRRRDVVESNYITMAPRKFIGLRSDMEGVIRKYNDSNKNLNVLIEELDLGKDYFKATDEVFFVKVPPEKFTFDFPNGNEVGAYDELWIPGGCTIHGTKEAVISNSENLIHNKDWDTFINFFGSNNVLKIK
;
A
#
# COMPACT_ATOMS: atom_id res chain seq x y z
N MET A 1 -6.99 -18.03 2.12
CA MET A 1 -6.89 -18.22 3.60
C MET A 1 -8.23 -18.74 4.13
N SER A 2 -8.28 -19.56 5.18
CA SER A 2 -9.54 -20.14 5.67
C SER A 2 -10.33 -19.26 6.65
N ILE A 3 -9.69 -18.24 7.25
CA ILE A 3 -10.34 -17.34 8.21
C ILE A 3 -10.90 -16.12 7.46
N PRO A 4 -12.23 -15.86 7.54
CA PRO A 4 -12.84 -14.71 6.89
C PRO A 4 -12.25 -13.37 7.32
N LYS A 5 -12.17 -12.42 6.38
CA LYS A 5 -11.88 -11.02 6.69
C LYS A 5 -12.83 -10.48 7.77
N GLY A 6 -12.30 -9.71 8.71
CA GLY A 6 -13.00 -9.22 9.90
C GLY A 6 -12.86 -10.14 11.12
N GLN A 7 -12.46 -11.40 10.92
CA GLN A 7 -12.25 -12.39 11.99
C GLN A 7 -10.79 -12.84 12.10
N ARG A 8 -9.90 -12.31 11.26
CA ARG A 8 -8.48 -12.69 11.28
C ARG A 8 -7.85 -12.22 12.58
N PRO A 9 -7.09 -13.08 13.29
CA PRO A 9 -6.56 -12.75 14.60
C PRO A 9 -5.48 -11.66 14.50
N ALA A 10 -5.20 -11.00 15.62
CA ALA A 10 -4.11 -10.03 15.67
C ALA A 10 -2.75 -10.71 15.37
N PRO A 11 -1.80 -10.03 14.68
CA PRO A 11 -0.50 -10.60 14.35
C PRO A 11 0.25 -11.17 15.56
N SER A 12 0.10 -10.55 16.74
CA SER A 12 0.73 -10.99 17.99
C SER A 12 0.27 -12.36 18.49
N THR A 13 -0.80 -12.94 17.92
CA THR A 13 -1.23 -14.30 18.28
C THR A 13 -0.45 -15.39 17.53
N TYR A 14 0.26 -15.03 16.45
CA TYR A 14 0.98 -15.98 15.59
C TYR A 14 2.39 -15.52 15.17
N LEU A 15 2.77 -14.26 15.45
CA LEU A 15 4.11 -13.72 15.25
C LEU A 15 4.70 -13.28 16.58
N SER A 16 6.03 -13.43 16.72
CA SER A 16 6.74 -12.89 17.87
C SER A 16 6.79 -11.36 17.84
N SER A 17 6.82 -10.75 19.02
CA SER A 17 7.01 -9.30 19.15
C SER A 17 8.30 -8.82 18.47
N GLY A 18 9.38 -9.59 18.60
CA GLY A 18 10.66 -9.29 17.95
C GLY A 18 10.58 -9.28 16.42
N TYR A 19 9.80 -10.20 15.83
CA TYR A 19 9.57 -10.19 14.37
C TYR A 19 8.82 -8.94 13.93
N ILE A 20 7.70 -8.63 14.60
CA ILE A 20 6.88 -7.45 14.29
C ILE A 20 7.71 -6.16 14.40
N GLN A 21 8.48 -6.00 15.48
CA GLN A 21 9.34 -4.83 15.69
C GLN A 21 10.43 -4.70 14.64
N GLN A 22 11.15 -5.79 14.33
CA GLN A 22 12.19 -5.76 13.29
C GLN A 22 11.62 -5.48 11.90
N HIS A 23 10.39 -5.91 11.63
CA HIS A 23 9.70 -5.60 10.39
C HIS A 23 9.37 -4.11 10.29
N LEU A 24 8.70 -3.55 11.31
CA LEU A 24 8.31 -2.15 11.34
C LEU A 24 9.50 -1.20 11.38
N ALA A 25 10.60 -1.56 12.05
CA ALA A 25 11.82 -0.77 12.08
C ALA A 25 12.40 -0.48 10.68
N LYS A 26 12.12 -1.33 9.67
CA LYS A 26 12.50 -1.05 8.28
C LYS A 26 11.70 0.13 7.72
N PHE A 27 10.38 0.12 7.93
CA PHE A 27 9.49 1.19 7.50
C PHE A 27 9.76 2.49 8.27
N GLU A 28 10.03 2.42 9.57
CA GLU A 28 10.41 3.59 10.36
C GLU A 28 11.75 4.20 9.89
N LYS A 29 12.66 3.38 9.33
CA LYS A 29 13.95 3.84 8.83
C LYS A 29 13.88 4.48 7.45
N GLU A 30 13.22 3.83 6.49
CA GLU A 30 13.23 4.30 5.09
C GLU A 30 11.86 4.71 4.55
N GLY A 31 10.79 4.51 5.30
CA GLY A 31 9.42 4.72 4.87
C GLY A 31 8.89 3.61 3.98
N GLY A 32 7.77 3.89 3.33
CA GLY A 32 7.17 2.98 2.36
C GLY A 32 6.85 3.67 1.05
N ALA A 33 6.11 2.95 0.21
CA ALA A 33 5.47 3.51 -0.96
C ALA A 33 4.24 2.67 -1.36
N PHE A 34 3.36 3.23 -2.17
CA PHE A 34 2.22 2.50 -2.74
C PHE A 34 1.90 2.96 -4.16
N ILE A 35 1.09 2.17 -4.86
CA ILE A 35 0.51 2.53 -6.15
C ILE A 35 -0.93 2.99 -5.95
N ILE A 36 -1.33 4.03 -6.68
CA ILE A 36 -2.71 4.53 -6.68
C ILE A 36 -3.11 5.02 -8.06
N ARG A 37 -4.38 4.91 -8.40
CA ARG A 37 -4.97 5.53 -9.59
C ARG A 37 -5.54 6.89 -9.20
N ARG A 38 -5.40 7.94 -10.01
CA ARG A 38 -5.95 9.27 -9.67
C ARG A 38 -7.44 9.21 -9.31
N ARG A 39 -8.22 8.43 -10.05
CA ARG A 39 -9.66 8.23 -9.80
C ARG A 39 -9.98 7.65 -8.42
N ASP A 40 -9.04 6.96 -7.77
CA ASP A 40 -9.23 6.46 -6.40
C ASP A 40 -9.31 7.58 -5.37
N VAL A 41 -8.90 8.79 -5.75
CA VAL A 41 -9.03 10.01 -4.97
C VAL A 41 -10.20 10.84 -5.50
N VAL A 42 -10.15 11.24 -6.77
CA VAL A 42 -11.06 12.28 -7.32
C VAL A 42 -12.47 11.77 -7.63
N GLU A 43 -12.63 10.48 -7.90
CA GLU A 43 -13.92 9.83 -8.15
C GLU A 43 -14.33 8.93 -6.97
N SER A 44 -13.63 9.02 -5.84
CA SER A 44 -13.90 8.19 -4.67
C SER A 44 -15.29 8.46 -4.09
N ASN A 45 -15.92 7.43 -3.52
CA ASN A 45 -17.09 7.60 -2.65
C ASN A 45 -16.71 8.17 -1.27
N TYR A 46 -15.42 8.19 -0.94
CA TYR A 46 -14.89 8.65 0.33
C TYR A 46 -14.14 9.97 0.15
N ILE A 47 -14.03 10.75 1.22
CA ILE A 47 -13.25 11.99 1.27
C ILE A 47 -11.91 11.81 2.00
N THR A 48 -11.62 10.59 2.48
CA THR A 48 -10.42 10.25 3.25
C THR A 48 -9.68 9.09 2.59
N MET A 49 -8.40 8.94 2.94
CA MET A 49 -7.72 7.67 2.66
C MET A 49 -8.42 6.52 3.38
N ALA A 50 -8.33 5.32 2.80
CA ALA A 50 -8.84 4.12 3.46
C ALA A 50 -8.15 3.95 4.83
N PRO A 51 -8.89 3.55 5.90
CA PRO A 51 -8.28 3.26 7.18
C PRO A 51 -7.21 2.16 7.05
N ARG A 52 -6.10 2.32 7.77
CA ARG A 52 -4.96 1.39 7.71
C ARG A 52 -4.53 1.09 6.27
N LYS A 53 -4.18 2.13 5.53
CA LYS A 53 -3.78 2.03 4.11
C LYS A 53 -2.50 1.20 3.97
N PHE A 54 -2.56 0.13 3.19
CA PHE A 54 -1.40 -0.67 2.81
C PHE A 54 -0.33 0.15 2.08
N ILE A 55 0.92 -0.13 2.42
CA ILE A 55 2.14 0.36 1.77
C ILE A 55 3.16 -0.79 1.69
N GLY A 56 3.98 -0.78 0.65
CA GLY A 56 5.17 -1.63 0.57
C GLY A 56 6.40 -0.92 1.13
N LEU A 57 7.41 -1.67 1.58
CA LEU A 57 8.70 -1.10 1.98
C LEU A 57 9.32 -0.35 0.78
N ARG A 58 9.87 0.85 1.01
CA ARG A 58 10.28 1.73 -0.10
C ARG A 58 11.24 1.05 -1.08
N SER A 59 12.29 0.41 -0.59
CA SER A 59 13.30 -0.28 -1.40
C SER A 59 12.71 -1.44 -2.22
N ASP A 60 11.81 -2.23 -1.63
CA ASP A 60 11.09 -3.31 -2.33
C ASP A 60 10.20 -2.73 -3.44
N MET A 61 9.45 -1.67 -3.14
CA MET A 61 8.56 -1.00 -4.09
C MET A 61 9.33 -0.35 -5.26
N GLU A 62 10.49 0.24 -5.01
CA GLU A 62 11.37 0.73 -6.07
C GLU A 62 11.87 -0.42 -6.95
N GLY A 63 12.04 -1.63 -6.40
CA GLY A 63 12.27 -2.86 -7.16
C GLY A 63 11.10 -3.25 -8.05
N VAL A 64 9.86 -3.18 -7.53
CA VAL A 64 8.64 -3.41 -8.31
C VAL A 64 8.53 -2.41 -9.46
N ILE A 65 8.82 -1.13 -9.23
CA ILE A 65 8.83 -0.10 -10.29
C ILE A 65 9.90 -0.40 -11.36
N ARG A 66 11.08 -0.89 -10.98
CA ARG A 66 12.10 -1.32 -11.96
C ARG A 66 11.57 -2.46 -12.83
N LYS A 67 11.02 -3.53 -12.23
CA LYS A 67 10.40 -4.64 -12.97
C LYS A 67 9.30 -4.15 -13.93
N TYR A 68 8.44 -3.23 -13.46
CA TYR A 68 7.40 -2.61 -14.28
C TYR A 68 7.99 -1.88 -15.50
N ASN A 69 9.03 -1.07 -15.31
CA ASN A 69 9.68 -0.36 -16.41
C ASN A 69 10.36 -1.32 -17.40
N ASP A 70 11.08 -2.32 -16.89
CA ASP A 70 11.77 -3.33 -17.70
C ASP A 70 10.81 -4.19 -18.52
N SER A 71 9.56 -4.35 -18.04
CA SER A 71 8.48 -5.04 -18.76
C SER A 71 7.78 -4.20 -19.84
N ASN A 72 8.39 -3.10 -20.28
CA ASN A 72 7.77 -2.11 -21.16
C ASN A 72 6.45 -1.57 -20.57
N LYS A 73 6.46 -1.26 -19.27
CA LYS A 73 5.31 -0.72 -18.53
C LYS A 73 4.08 -1.62 -18.51
N ASN A 74 4.27 -2.95 -18.44
CA ASN A 74 3.18 -3.90 -18.31
C ASN A 74 2.56 -3.82 -16.91
N LEU A 75 1.30 -3.36 -16.84
CA LEU A 75 0.57 -3.22 -15.57
C LEU A 75 0.34 -4.54 -14.84
N ASN A 76 0.39 -5.68 -15.51
CA ASN A 76 0.27 -6.98 -14.86
C ASN A 76 1.41 -7.22 -13.86
N VAL A 77 2.60 -6.63 -14.08
CA VAL A 77 3.70 -6.69 -13.11
C VAL A 77 3.30 -6.03 -11.80
N LEU A 78 2.60 -4.88 -11.84
CA LEU A 78 2.11 -4.23 -10.63
C LEU A 78 0.98 -5.03 -9.97
N ILE A 79 0.14 -5.69 -10.76
CA ILE A 79 -0.95 -6.53 -10.25
C ILE A 79 -0.40 -7.72 -9.47
N GLU A 80 0.58 -8.42 -10.05
CA GLU A 80 1.19 -9.60 -9.45
C GLU A 80 2.03 -9.20 -8.23
N GLU A 81 3.02 -8.32 -8.39
CA GLU A 81 3.97 -8.01 -7.32
C GLU A 81 3.33 -7.39 -6.06
N LEU A 82 2.19 -6.71 -6.24
CA LEU A 82 1.46 -5.99 -5.20
C LEU A 82 0.12 -6.64 -4.84
N ASP A 83 -0.13 -7.86 -5.34
CA ASP A 83 -1.34 -8.64 -5.03
C ASP A 83 -2.64 -7.84 -5.24
N LEU A 84 -2.68 -7.07 -6.33
CA LEU A 84 -3.86 -6.29 -6.71
C LEU A 84 -4.88 -7.22 -7.37
N GLY A 85 -6.16 -6.86 -7.29
CA GLY A 85 -7.21 -7.56 -8.04
C GLY A 85 -6.92 -7.53 -9.55
N LYS A 86 -7.26 -8.61 -10.26
CA LYS A 86 -6.95 -8.77 -11.71
C LYS A 86 -7.42 -7.60 -12.58
N ASP A 87 -8.54 -6.97 -12.21
CA ASP A 87 -9.12 -5.82 -12.93
C ASP A 87 -8.82 -4.48 -12.26
N TYR A 88 -7.73 -4.40 -11.49
CA TYR A 88 -7.38 -3.18 -10.77
C TYR A 88 -7.13 -2.02 -11.74
N PHE A 89 -6.46 -2.21 -12.88
CA PHE A 89 -6.22 -1.09 -13.79
C PHE A 89 -7.17 -1.07 -14.98
N LYS A 90 -7.63 0.13 -15.35
CA LYS A 90 -8.28 0.43 -16.63
C LYS A 90 -7.27 1.05 -17.60
N ALA A 91 -7.56 0.95 -18.89
CA ALA A 91 -6.71 1.54 -19.94
C ALA A 91 -6.49 3.05 -19.76
N THR A 92 -7.52 3.76 -19.28
CA THR A 92 -7.55 5.22 -19.09
C THR A 92 -7.00 5.70 -17.75
N ASP A 93 -6.54 4.79 -16.88
CA ASP A 93 -6.10 5.18 -15.54
C ASP A 93 -4.77 5.95 -15.60
N GLU A 94 -4.73 7.11 -14.94
CA GLU A 94 -3.49 7.76 -14.53
C GLU A 94 -2.98 7.07 -13.25
N VAL A 95 -1.77 6.52 -13.31
CA VAL A 95 -1.21 5.69 -12.23
C VAL A 95 -0.02 6.40 -11.61
N PHE A 96 0.03 6.41 -10.29
CA PHE A 96 1.04 7.12 -9.51
C PHE A 96 1.76 6.19 -8.55
N PHE A 97 3.08 6.39 -8.46
CA PHE A 97 3.92 5.86 -7.40
C PHE A 97 4.07 6.91 -6.30
N VAL A 98 3.60 6.58 -5.10
CA VAL A 98 3.56 7.52 -3.96
C VAL A 98 4.52 7.06 -2.89
N LYS A 99 5.57 7.84 -2.66
CA LYS A 99 6.52 7.64 -1.55
C LYS A 99 5.91 8.15 -0.25
N VAL A 100 6.10 7.39 0.81
CA VAL A 100 5.59 7.67 2.16
C VAL A 100 6.79 7.97 3.07
N PRO A 101 7.04 9.25 3.41
CA PRO A 101 8.16 9.63 4.27
C PRO A 101 7.95 9.17 5.72
N PRO A 102 8.91 8.45 6.33
CA PRO A 102 8.72 7.87 7.66
C PRO A 102 8.55 8.91 8.77
N GLU A 103 9.06 10.12 8.59
CA GLU A 103 8.97 11.20 9.57
C GLU A 103 7.58 11.82 9.69
N LYS A 104 6.68 11.54 8.73
CA LYS A 104 5.32 12.12 8.68
C LYS A 104 4.21 11.14 9.07
N PHE A 105 4.52 9.85 9.12
CA PHE A 105 3.52 8.80 9.24
C PHE A 105 3.94 7.75 10.28
N THR A 106 2.96 7.18 10.95
CA THR A 106 3.15 6.02 11.83
C THR A 106 2.75 4.76 11.08
N PHE A 107 3.44 3.65 11.34
CA PHE A 107 3.22 2.39 10.65
C PHE A 107 2.79 1.29 11.62
N ASP A 108 1.86 0.45 11.18
CA ASP A 108 1.45 -0.75 11.90
C ASP A 108 1.63 -2.00 11.04
N PHE A 109 1.69 -3.15 11.72
CA PHE A 109 1.71 -4.45 11.07
C PHE A 109 0.31 -4.81 10.53
N PRO A 110 0.16 -5.25 9.27
CA PRO A 110 -1.14 -5.59 8.70
C PRO A 110 -1.72 -6.83 9.38
N ASN A 111 -3.02 -6.82 9.65
CA ASN A 111 -3.73 -7.95 10.27
C ASN A 111 -4.67 -8.70 9.32
N GLY A 112 -4.81 -8.21 8.09
CA GLY A 112 -5.65 -8.79 7.06
C GLY A 112 -7.12 -8.41 7.18
N ASN A 113 -7.52 -7.61 8.17
CA ASN A 113 -8.88 -7.10 8.27
C ASN A 113 -9.03 -5.73 7.58
N GLU A 114 -7.94 -5.16 7.05
CA GLU A 114 -7.94 -3.89 6.32
C GLU A 114 -8.75 -3.95 5.02
N VAL A 115 -9.35 -2.84 4.60
CA VAL A 115 -10.21 -2.76 3.40
C VAL A 115 -9.52 -3.31 2.15
N GLY A 116 -8.20 -3.09 2.00
CA GLY A 116 -7.41 -3.58 0.87
C GLY A 116 -7.03 -5.06 0.88
N ALA A 117 -7.28 -5.80 1.97
CA ALA A 117 -6.92 -7.22 2.05
C ALA A 117 -7.97 -8.08 1.34
N TYR A 118 -7.61 -8.69 0.21
CA TYR A 118 -8.46 -9.61 -0.55
C TYR A 118 -8.26 -11.07 -0.07
N ASP A 119 -9.33 -11.87 0.04
CA ASP A 119 -9.28 -13.21 0.66
C ASP A 119 -8.36 -14.24 -0.04
N GLU A 120 -8.17 -14.08 -1.35
CA GLU A 120 -7.33 -14.96 -2.17
C GLU A 120 -5.91 -14.45 -2.39
N LEU A 121 -5.65 -13.18 -2.07
CA LEU A 121 -4.39 -12.52 -2.40
C LEU A 121 -3.60 -12.16 -1.14
N TRP A 122 -4.27 -11.75 -0.07
CA TRP A 122 -3.58 -11.41 1.18
C TRP A 122 -3.10 -12.67 1.90
N ILE A 123 -1.87 -12.63 2.43
CA ILE A 123 -1.27 -13.68 3.26
C ILE A 123 -0.78 -13.09 4.59
N PRO A 124 -0.78 -13.87 5.70
CA PRO A 124 -0.22 -13.38 6.95
C PRO A 124 1.32 -13.35 6.87
N GLY A 125 1.95 -12.48 7.65
CA GLY A 125 3.41 -12.39 7.73
C GLY A 125 4.00 -11.09 7.19
N GLY A 126 3.18 -10.16 6.71
CA GLY A 126 3.63 -8.81 6.36
C GLY A 126 4.38 -8.76 5.04
N CYS A 127 4.04 -9.64 4.10
CA CYS A 127 4.51 -9.58 2.73
C CYS A 127 3.38 -9.94 1.76
N THR A 128 3.47 -9.43 0.54
CA THR A 128 2.73 -9.97 -0.61
C THR A 128 3.19 -11.40 -0.89
N ILE A 129 2.38 -12.18 -1.62
CA ILE A 129 2.73 -13.52 -2.12
C ILE A 129 4.05 -13.49 -2.90
N HIS A 130 4.36 -12.35 -3.52
CA HIS A 130 5.55 -12.12 -4.33
C HIS A 130 6.74 -11.53 -3.54
N GLY A 131 6.60 -11.38 -2.22
CA GLY A 131 7.71 -11.08 -1.30
C GLY A 131 7.96 -9.59 -1.03
N THR A 132 7.12 -8.69 -1.55
CA THR A 132 7.17 -7.27 -1.19
C THR A 132 6.71 -7.11 0.26
N LYS A 133 7.56 -6.54 1.13
CA LYS A 133 7.18 -6.33 2.53
C LYS A 133 6.06 -5.30 2.63
N GLU A 134 5.06 -5.58 3.44
CA GLU A 134 3.89 -4.75 3.65
C GLU A 134 3.83 -4.20 5.07
N ALA A 135 3.39 -2.95 5.18
CA ALA A 135 2.91 -2.32 6.41
C ALA A 135 1.62 -1.57 6.09
N VAL A 136 1.01 -0.95 7.10
CA VAL A 136 -0.08 0.00 6.90
C VAL A 136 0.24 1.34 7.55
N ILE A 137 -0.23 2.44 6.96
CA ILE A 137 -0.20 3.74 7.62
C ILE A 137 -1.26 3.74 8.73
N SER A 138 -0.84 3.93 9.97
CA SER A 138 -1.73 4.06 11.12
C SER A 138 -2.58 5.32 10.97
N ASN A 139 -3.88 5.20 11.26
CA ASN A 139 -4.85 6.30 11.24
C ASN A 139 -4.91 7.06 9.89
N SER A 140 -4.65 6.39 8.77
CA SER A 140 -4.69 7.02 7.44
C SER A 140 -6.05 7.65 7.11
N GLU A 141 -7.14 7.22 7.73
CA GLU A 141 -8.46 7.84 7.63
C GLU A 141 -8.51 9.31 8.08
N ASN A 142 -7.51 9.79 8.83
CA ASN A 142 -7.38 11.21 9.17
C ASN A 142 -6.82 12.06 8.02
N LEU A 143 -6.35 11.44 6.93
CA LEU A 143 -5.88 12.12 5.73
C LEU A 143 -7.08 12.41 4.81
N ILE A 144 -7.66 13.60 4.98
CA ILE A 144 -8.90 14.04 4.29
C ILE A 144 -8.57 14.69 2.95
N HIS A 145 -8.53 13.90 1.87
CA HIS A 145 -8.26 14.43 0.52
C HIS A 145 -9.44 15.19 -0.09
N ASN A 146 -10.66 15.06 0.44
CA ASN A 146 -11.87 15.75 -0.04
C ASN A 146 -12.15 15.63 -1.56
N LYS A 147 -11.80 14.47 -2.12
CA LYS A 147 -11.82 14.20 -3.57
C LYS A 147 -10.99 15.17 -4.42
N ASP A 148 -10.05 15.86 -3.79
CA ASP A 148 -9.15 16.81 -4.42
C ASP A 148 -7.74 16.22 -4.55
N TRP A 149 -7.18 16.32 -5.76
CA TRP A 149 -5.89 15.71 -6.06
C TRP A 149 -4.72 16.50 -5.46
N ASP A 150 -4.82 17.82 -5.42
CA ASP A 150 -3.75 18.66 -4.88
C ASP A 150 -3.66 18.51 -3.35
N THR A 151 -4.81 18.42 -2.68
CA THR A 151 -4.90 18.08 -1.26
C THR A 151 -4.26 16.72 -0.97
N PHE A 152 -4.53 15.70 -1.81
CA PHE A 152 -3.87 14.40 -1.69
C PHE A 152 -2.34 14.51 -1.85
N ILE A 153 -1.87 15.24 -2.87
CA ILE A 153 -0.43 15.46 -3.09
C ILE A 153 0.22 16.10 -1.86
N ASN A 154 -0.44 17.07 -1.23
CA ASN A 154 0.11 17.81 -0.10
C ASN A 154 0.42 16.93 1.12
N PHE A 155 -0.31 15.83 1.33
CA PHE A 155 0.00 14.89 2.42
C PHE A 155 1.40 14.30 2.30
N PHE A 156 1.76 13.88 1.10
CA PHE A 156 3.02 13.20 0.83
C PHE A 156 4.12 14.18 0.42
N GLY A 157 3.75 15.32 -0.15
CA GLY A 157 4.63 16.29 -0.81
C GLY A 157 4.76 15.99 -2.30
N SER A 158 4.79 17.04 -3.13
CA SER A 158 4.80 16.94 -4.60
C SER A 158 5.92 16.05 -5.15
N ASN A 159 7.12 16.12 -4.58
CA ASN A 159 8.26 15.30 -5.00
C ASN A 159 8.09 13.79 -4.70
N ASN A 160 7.09 13.43 -3.89
CA ASN A 160 6.80 12.06 -3.50
C ASN A 160 5.63 11.44 -4.28
N VAL A 161 4.94 12.19 -5.14
CA VAL A 161 3.81 11.68 -5.95
C VAL A 161 4.19 11.71 -7.42
N LEU A 162 4.60 10.55 -7.95
CA LEU A 162 5.20 10.43 -9.28
C LEU A 162 4.24 9.73 -10.25
N LYS A 163 3.87 10.39 -11.34
CA LYS A 163 3.08 9.74 -12.40
C LYS A 163 3.94 8.71 -13.14
N ILE A 164 3.47 7.48 -13.27
CA ILE A 164 4.17 6.37 -13.95
C ILE A 164 3.45 5.90 -15.22
N LYS A 165 2.14 6.15 -15.32
CA LYS A 165 1.28 5.94 -16.49
C LYS A 165 0.32 7.12 -16.64
#